data_AF-A0A4Y2LYG2-F1
#
_entry.id   AF-A0A4Y2LYG2-F1
#
_cell.length_a   1.000
_cell.length_b   1.000
_cell.length_c   1.000
_cell.angle_alpha   90.00
_cell.angle_beta   90.00
_cell.angle_gamma   90.00
#
_symmetry.space_group_name_H-M   'P 1'
#
loop_
_entity.id
_entity.type
_entity.pdbx_description
1 polymer ?
#
loop_
_entity_poly.entity_id
_entity_poly.type
_entity_poly.pdbx_seq_one_letter_code
_entity_poly.pdbx_strand_id
1 'polypeptide(L)'
;MGPFTELFERTLYVRDLLSMVMKYAASGRTKTDLPALYDELEAKIRALERLGRTQEKYGDFLSPLVESCLPEEILVAWERSRNMKDTSQAEDRSLEKLMNFIKQEVKGEEMVELV
;
A
#
# COMPACT_ATOMS: atom_id res chain seq x y z
N MET A 1 -12.33 16.12 -23.96
CA MET A 1 -11.06 16.00 -23.22
C MET A 1 -10.05 15.40 -24.19
N GLY A 2 -8.91 16.04 -24.41
CA GLY A 2 -7.99 15.67 -25.49
C GLY A 2 -6.95 14.61 -25.07
N PRO A 3 -6.24 13.98 -26.04
CA PRO A 3 -5.23 12.97 -25.77
C PRO A 3 -4.03 13.50 -24.95
N PHE A 4 -3.80 14.81 -24.96
CA PHE A 4 -2.75 15.46 -24.17
C PHE A 4 -3.06 15.54 -22.68
N THR A 5 -4.33 15.70 -22.30
CA THR A 5 -4.75 15.72 -20.88
C THR A 5 -4.55 14.35 -20.22
N GLU A 6 -4.91 13.26 -20.90
CA GLU A 6 -4.72 11.90 -20.38
C GLU A 6 -3.24 11.52 -20.19
N LEU A 7 -2.36 11.99 -21.07
CA LEU A 7 -0.91 11.80 -20.93
C LEU A 7 -0.34 12.60 -19.76
N PHE A 8 -0.80 13.84 -19.58
CA PHE A 8 -0.34 14.69 -18.48
C PHE A 8 -0.78 14.13 -17.11
N GLU A 9 -2.02 13.68 -17.00
CA GLU A 9 -2.56 13.03 -15.79
C GLU A 9 -1.81 11.74 -15.45
N ARG A 10 -1.46 10.91 -16.46
CA ARG A 10 -0.63 9.72 -16.24
C ARG A 10 0.76 10.06 -15.72
N THR A 11 1.41 11.09 -16.29
CA THR A 11 2.80 11.42 -15.95
C THR A 11 2.91 12.04 -14.56
N LEU A 12 1.95 12.91 -14.20
CA LEU A 12 1.84 13.46 -12.85
C LEU A 12 1.57 12.35 -11.83
N TYR A 13 0.69 11.40 -12.15
CA TYR A 13 0.38 10.28 -11.26
C TYR A 13 1.59 9.39 -10.98
N VAL A 14 2.32 8.96 -12.02
CA VAL A 14 3.52 8.12 -11.86
C VAL A 14 4.57 8.83 -11.02
N ARG A 15 4.76 10.14 -11.24
CA ARG A 15 5.68 10.97 -10.46
C ARG A 15 5.26 11.07 -8.99
N ASP A 16 3.98 11.27 -8.72
CA ASP A 16 3.44 11.40 -7.37
C ASP A 16 3.56 10.08 -6.58
N LEU A 17 3.36 8.97 -7.27
CA LEU A 17 3.52 7.62 -6.71
C LEU A 17 5.00 7.30 -6.41
N LEU A 18 5.90 7.57 -7.36
CA LEU A 18 7.34 7.39 -7.18
C LEU A 18 7.89 8.29 -6.07
N SER A 19 7.45 9.55 -6.01
CA SER A 19 7.85 10.48 -4.95
C SER A 19 7.45 9.99 -3.57
N MET A 20 6.25 9.42 -3.44
CA MET A 20 5.82 8.79 -2.19
C MET A 20 6.71 7.61 -1.84
N VAL A 21 6.89 6.66 -2.77
CA VAL A 21 7.69 5.46 -2.52
C VAL A 21 9.12 5.82 -2.11
N MET A 22 9.74 6.81 -2.78
CA MET A 22 11.07 7.31 -2.42
C MET A 22 11.09 7.98 -1.05
N LYS A 23 10.11 8.84 -0.73
CA LYS A 23 9.99 9.49 0.58
C LYS A 23 9.95 8.46 1.69
N TYR A 24 9.11 7.45 1.55
CA TYR A 24 8.96 6.42 2.55
C TYR A 24 10.15 5.45 2.56
N ALA A 25 10.72 5.08 1.42
CA ALA A 25 11.85 4.15 1.35
C ALA A 25 13.14 4.78 1.91
N ALA A 26 13.31 6.09 1.75
CA ALA A 26 14.45 6.83 2.28
C ALA A 26 14.31 7.21 3.76
N SER A 27 13.10 7.23 4.31
CA SER A 27 12.85 7.76 5.66
C SER A 27 13.16 6.81 6.81
N GLY A 28 13.73 5.61 6.56
CA GLY A 28 14.12 4.67 7.63
C GLY A 28 12.99 4.42 8.63
N ARG A 29 11.87 3.89 8.14
CA ARG A 29 10.58 3.88 8.86
C ARG A 29 10.66 3.23 10.24
N THR A 30 10.10 3.93 11.21
CA THR A 30 9.72 3.43 12.53
C THR A 30 8.24 3.06 12.55
N LYS A 31 7.86 2.11 13.40
CA LYS A 31 6.49 1.60 13.57
C LYS A 31 5.44 2.71 13.79
N THR A 32 5.86 3.79 14.45
CA THR A 32 5.07 5.00 14.74
C THR A 32 4.43 5.67 13.52
N ASP A 33 4.99 5.48 12.32
CA ASP A 33 4.50 6.12 11.09
C ASP A 33 3.58 5.21 10.27
N LEU A 34 3.32 3.99 10.74
CA LEU A 34 2.44 3.03 10.06
C LEU A 34 1.00 3.55 9.85
N PRO A 35 0.35 4.26 10.80
CA PRO A 35 -0.98 4.81 10.59
C PRO A 35 -0.99 5.89 9.50
N ALA A 36 -0.02 6.82 9.56
CA ALA A 36 0.11 7.90 8.57
C ALA A 36 0.43 7.36 7.17
N LEU A 37 1.25 6.30 7.09
CA LEU A 37 1.51 5.59 5.85
C LEU A 37 0.23 4.95 5.30
N TYR A 38 -0.56 4.27 6.15
CA TYR A 38 -1.81 3.64 5.74
C TYR A 38 -2.80 4.68 5.19
N ASP A 39 -2.97 5.81 5.85
CA ASP A 39 -3.84 6.90 5.39
C ASP A 39 -3.37 7.45 4.03
N GLU A 40 -2.07 7.66 3.83
CA GLU A 40 -1.51 8.15 2.56
C GLU A 40 -1.67 7.12 1.43
N LEU A 41 -1.50 5.82 1.73
CA LEU A 41 -1.77 4.71 0.81
C LEU A 41 -3.26 4.63 0.42
N GLU A 42 -4.17 4.69 1.40
CA GLU A 42 -5.61 4.64 1.17
C GLU A 42 -6.07 5.85 0.33
N ALA A 43 -5.57 7.04 0.63
CA ALA A 43 -5.87 8.26 -0.13
C ALA A 43 -5.44 8.14 -1.60
N LYS A 44 -4.26 7.57 -1.87
CA LYS A 44 -3.78 7.34 -3.24
C LYS A 44 -4.55 6.26 -3.98
N ILE A 45 -4.91 5.16 -3.31
CA ILE A 45 -5.78 4.13 -3.90
C ILE A 45 -7.14 4.73 -4.26
N ARG A 46 -7.75 5.53 -3.39
CA ARG A 46 -9.01 6.23 -3.70
C ARG A 46 -8.86 7.23 -4.85
N ALA A 47 -7.73 7.94 -4.93
CA ALA A 47 -7.44 8.84 -6.04
C ALA A 47 -7.33 8.08 -7.37
N LEU A 48 -6.74 6.88 -7.35
CA LEU A 48 -6.66 5.97 -8.49
C LEU A 48 -8.01 5.46 -8.97
N GLU A 49 -8.85 5.03 -8.04
CA GLU A 49 -10.22 4.58 -8.35
C GLU A 49 -11.03 5.72 -8.99
N ARG A 50 -10.89 6.95 -8.47
CA ARG A 50 -11.53 8.15 -9.05
C ARG A 50 -11.05 8.46 -10.48
N LEU A 51 -9.81 8.12 -10.80
CA LEU A 51 -9.26 8.23 -12.15
C LEU A 51 -9.72 7.11 -13.09
N GLY A 52 -10.66 6.26 -12.67
CA GLY A 52 -11.22 5.17 -13.47
C GLY A 52 -10.25 4.00 -13.66
N ARG A 53 -9.19 3.92 -12.84
CA ARG A 53 -8.29 2.77 -12.80
C ARG A 53 -8.93 1.75 -11.86
N THR A 54 -9.15 0.52 -12.32
CA THR A 54 -9.64 -0.57 -11.47
C THR A 54 -8.49 -1.22 -10.73
N GLN A 55 -8.76 -1.77 -9.55
CA GLN A 55 -7.78 -2.49 -8.71
C GLN A 55 -7.10 -3.65 -9.43
N GLU A 56 -7.75 -4.27 -10.42
CA GLU A 56 -7.13 -5.27 -11.29
C GLU A 56 -5.99 -4.70 -12.17
N LYS A 57 -6.02 -3.42 -12.54
CA LYS A 57 -4.99 -2.81 -13.40
C LYS A 57 -3.78 -2.29 -12.63
N TYR A 58 -3.98 -1.90 -11.37
CA TYR A 58 -2.91 -1.35 -10.54
C TYR A 58 -2.52 -2.24 -9.36
N GLY A 59 -3.32 -3.25 -9.01
CA GLY A 59 -3.06 -4.14 -7.87
C GLY A 59 -1.69 -4.81 -7.98
N ASP A 60 -1.37 -5.38 -9.16
CA ASP A 60 -0.06 -5.98 -9.41
C ASP A 60 1.11 -4.99 -9.31
N PHE A 61 0.86 -3.70 -9.54
CA PHE A 61 1.88 -2.66 -9.46
C PHE A 61 1.97 -2.02 -8.07
N LEU A 62 0.83 -1.86 -7.39
CA LEU A 62 0.76 -1.26 -6.06
C LEU A 62 1.20 -2.23 -4.99
N SER A 63 0.86 -3.52 -5.07
CA SER A 63 1.28 -4.52 -4.07
C SER A 63 2.79 -4.43 -3.75
N PRO A 64 3.72 -4.53 -4.72
CA PRO A 64 5.15 -4.43 -4.43
C PRO A 64 5.59 -3.04 -3.97
N LEU A 65 4.88 -1.98 -4.35
CA LEU A 65 5.15 -0.62 -3.87
C LEU A 65 4.72 -0.45 -2.42
N VAL A 66 3.56 -0.96 -2.05
CA VAL A 66 3.08 -0.97 -0.67
C VAL A 66 4.00 -1.82 0.19
N GLU A 67 4.41 -3.00 -0.27
CA GLU A 67 5.41 -3.83 0.42
C GLU A 67 6.72 -3.04 0.63
N SER A 68 7.24 -2.40 -0.40
CA SER A 68 8.42 -1.52 -0.26
C SER A 68 8.17 -0.32 0.65
N CYS A 69 6.90 0.09 0.80
CA CYS A 69 6.43 1.14 1.70
C CYS A 69 6.28 0.70 3.16
N LEU A 70 6.41 -0.58 3.49
CA LEU A 70 6.27 -1.06 4.86
C LEU A 70 7.61 -1.19 5.60
N PRO A 71 7.65 -0.96 6.92
CA PRO A 71 8.82 -1.28 7.72
C PRO A 71 9.08 -2.80 7.74
N GLU A 72 10.34 -3.18 7.94
CA GLU A 72 10.78 -4.59 7.88
C GLU A 72 9.96 -5.49 8.82
N GLU A 73 9.62 -5.01 10.02
CA GLU A 73 8.84 -5.78 10.99
C GLU A 73 7.44 -6.15 10.49
N ILE A 74 6.75 -5.20 9.83
CA ILE A 74 5.42 -5.42 9.27
C ILE A 74 5.51 -6.30 8.02
N LEU A 75 6.57 -6.17 7.23
CA LEU A 75 6.86 -7.08 6.12
C LEU A 75 7.07 -8.51 6.60
N VAL A 76 7.84 -8.71 7.67
CA VAL A 76 8.06 -10.03 8.27
C VAL A 76 6.75 -10.60 8.80
N ALA A 77 5.90 -9.78 9.45
CA ALA A 77 4.59 -10.20 9.91
C ALA A 77 3.64 -10.57 8.74
N TRP A 78 3.67 -9.79 7.65
CA TRP A 78 2.93 -10.07 6.42
C TRP A 78 3.39 -11.38 5.76
N GLU A 79 4.70 -11.60 5.59
CA GLU A 79 5.25 -12.84 5.04
C GLU A 79 4.90 -14.05 5.90
N ARG A 80 4.95 -13.92 7.24
CA ARG A 80 4.52 -14.99 8.15
C ARG A 80 3.03 -15.31 7.98
N SER A 81 2.18 -14.29 7.92
CA SER A 81 0.74 -14.45 7.69
C SER A 81 0.45 -15.16 6.37
N ARG A 82 1.22 -14.82 5.33
CA ARG A 82 1.16 -15.44 4.00
C ARG A 82 1.63 -16.89 4.01
N ASN A 83 2.71 -17.21 4.71
CA ASN A 83 3.29 -18.56 4.76
C ASN A 83 2.49 -19.52 5.68
N MET A 84 1.66 -18.98 6.57
CA MET A 84 0.82 -19.77 7.48
C MET A 84 -0.46 -20.27 6.79
N LYS A 85 -0.89 -19.64 5.70
CA LYS A 85 -2.01 -20.10 4.86
C LYS A 85 -1.52 -21.07 3.79
N ASP A 86 -1.31 -22.31 4.20
CA ASP A 86 -0.93 -23.39 3.31
C ASP A 86 -2.04 -23.71 2.29
N THR A 87 -1.61 -23.93 1.04
CA THR A 87 -2.20 -24.75 -0.05
C THR A 87 -3.38 -24.36 -0.96
N SER A 88 -4.08 -23.21 -0.91
CA SER A 88 -5.20 -23.05 -1.89
C SER A 88 -5.63 -21.66 -2.36
N GLN A 89 -4.87 -20.57 -2.20
CA GLN A 89 -5.30 -19.28 -2.78
C GLN A 89 -4.15 -18.50 -3.40
N ALA A 90 -4.01 -18.60 -4.72
CA ALA A 90 -3.28 -17.62 -5.52
C ALA A 90 -3.84 -16.18 -5.36
N GLU A 91 -5.04 -16.06 -4.80
CA GLU A 91 -5.76 -14.83 -4.46
C GLU A 91 -5.24 -14.14 -3.18
N ASP A 92 -4.22 -14.68 -2.49
CA ASP A 92 -3.68 -14.07 -1.26
C ASP A 92 -2.79 -12.84 -1.50
N ARG A 93 -2.41 -12.56 -2.76
CA ARG A 93 -1.58 -11.40 -3.14
C ARG A 93 -2.34 -10.12 -3.50
N SER A 94 -3.67 -10.12 -3.35
CA SER A 94 -4.46 -8.94 -3.66
C SER A 94 -4.08 -7.78 -2.73
N LEU A 95 -3.89 -6.59 -3.32
CA LEU A 95 -3.64 -5.34 -2.60
C LEU A 95 -4.64 -5.12 -1.45
N GLU A 96 -5.88 -5.57 -1.63
CA GLU A 96 -6.94 -5.47 -0.63
C GLU A 96 -6.64 -6.24 0.66
N LYS A 97 -6.05 -7.44 0.54
CA LYS A 97 -5.63 -8.25 1.70
C LYS A 97 -4.46 -7.57 2.42
N LEU A 98 -3.51 -7.03 1.66
CA LEU A 98 -2.37 -6.28 2.21
C LEU A 98 -2.86 -5.03 2.96
N MET A 99 -3.76 -4.23 2.37
CA MET A 99 -4.34 -3.06 3.01
C MET A 99 -5.12 -3.44 4.29
N ASN A 100 -5.89 -4.53 4.27
CA ASN A 100 -6.60 -5.00 5.46
C ASN A 100 -5.63 -5.47 6.55
N PHE A 101 -4.52 -6.11 6.20
CA PHE A 101 -3.49 -6.52 7.15
C PHE A 101 -2.82 -5.31 7.81
N ILE A 102 -2.38 -4.32 7.04
CA ILE A 102 -1.77 -3.10 7.57
C ILE A 102 -2.75 -2.38 8.50
N LYS A 103 -4.03 -2.29 8.11
CA LYS A 103 -5.09 -1.72 8.95
C LYS A 103 -5.25 -2.46 10.28
N GLN A 104 -5.12 -3.78 10.28
CA GLN A 104 -5.17 -4.59 11.50
C GLN A 104 -3.94 -4.37 12.37
N GLU A 105 -2.75 -4.28 11.80
CA GLU A 105 -1.53 -3.96 12.54
C GLU A 105 -1.62 -2.58 13.17
N VAL A 106 -2.03 -1.55 12.42
CA VAL A 106 -2.27 -0.18 12.94
C VAL A 106 -3.24 -0.19 14.12
N LYS A 107 -4.37 -0.91 14.00
CA LYS A 107 -5.36 -1.03 15.09
C LYS A 107 -4.86 -1.88 16.27
N GLY A 108 -4.00 -2.86 16.01
CA GLY A 108 -3.38 -3.70 17.02
C GLY A 108 -2.39 -2.90 17.87
N GLU A 109 -1.62 -2.00 17.26
CA GLU A 109 -0.73 -1.09 17.99
C GLU A 109 -1.49 -0.09 18.87
N GLU A 110 -2.60 0.46 18.37
CA GLU A 110 -3.45 1.41 19.13
C GLU A 110 -4.05 0.78 20.41
N MET A 111 -4.25 -0.54 20.42
CA MET A 111 -4.69 -1.29 21.60
C MET A 111 -3.58 -1.58 22.61
N VAL A 112 -2.32 -1.63 22.17
CA VAL A 112 -1.17 -1.89 23.07
C VAL A 112 -0.71 -0.60 23.76
N GLU A 113 -0.90 0.56 23.14
CA GLU A 113 -0.56 1.86 23.74
C GLU A 113 -1.54 2.31 24.86
N LEU A 114 -2.66 1.60 25.04
CA LEU A 114 -3.68 1.88 26.06
C LEU A 114 -3.54 1.05 27.36
N VAL A 115 -2.41 0.35 27.58
CA VAL A 115 -2.17 -0.47 28.79
C VAL A 115 -1.04 0.07 29.65
#